data_AF-A0A534Z4I5-F1
#
_entry.id   AF-A0A534Z4I5-F1
#
_cell.length_a   1.000
_cell.length_b   1.000
_cell.length_c   1.000
_cell.angle_alpha   90.00
_cell.angle_beta   90.00
_cell.angle_gamma   90.00
#
_symmetry.space_group_name_H-M   'P 1'
#
loop_
_entity.id
_entity.type
_entity.pdbx_description
1 polymer ?
#
loop_
_entity_poly.entity_id
_entity_poly.type
_entity_poly.pdbx_seq_one_letter_code
_entity_poly.pdbx_strand_id
1 'polypeptide(L)'
;MRRSRERVILALLLINVILQIVDGVMTFAFLRPGVAEELNPLMRAVIEHYGVGPTVCLVKVFAIALLSLVWPLRRNSLAAPGLLFLGAFYVVIVLLPWATALAG
;
A
#
# COMPACT_ATOMS: atom_id res chain seq x y z
N MET A 1 -20.98 7.62 -20.05
CA MET A 1 -20.50 6.47 -19.26
C MET A 1 -18.97 6.35 -19.19
N ARG A 2 -18.22 6.41 -20.32
CA ARG A 2 -16.73 6.27 -20.32
C ARG A 2 -15.98 7.24 -19.38
N ARG A 3 -16.28 8.54 -19.44
CA ARG A 3 -15.65 9.56 -18.55
C ARG A 3 -15.94 9.36 -17.06
N SER A 4 -17.09 8.79 -16.70
CA SER A 4 -17.40 8.51 -15.28
C SER A 4 -16.59 7.34 -14.75
N ARG A 5 -16.40 6.30 -15.58
CA ARG A 5 -15.59 5.13 -15.20
C ARG A 5 -14.10 5.46 -15.07
N GLU A 6 -13.55 6.29 -15.95
CA GLU A 6 -12.16 6.76 -15.82
C GLU A 6 -11.95 7.57 -14.54
N ARG A 7 -12.92 8.42 -14.16
CA ARG A 7 -12.89 9.15 -12.88
C ARG A 7 -12.91 8.21 -11.67
N VAL A 8 -13.75 7.17 -11.71
CA VAL A 8 -13.79 6.15 -10.65
C VAL A 8 -12.45 5.41 -10.54
N ILE A 9 -11.87 4.99 -11.67
CA ILE A 9 -10.56 4.30 -11.67
C ILE A 9 -9.46 5.22 -11.16
N LEU A 10 -9.47 6.50 -11.55
CA LEU A 10 -8.52 7.48 -11.03
C LEU A 10 -8.67 7.65 -9.52
N ALA A 11 -9.90 7.81 -9.03
CA ALA A 11 -10.17 7.93 -7.59
C ALA A 11 -9.69 6.69 -6.83
N LEU A 12 -10.00 5.48 -7.32
CA LEU A 12 -9.55 4.23 -6.71
C LEU A 12 -8.02 4.10 -6.71
N LEU A 13 -7.35 4.52 -7.79
CA LEU A 13 -5.90 4.53 -7.86
C LEU A 13 -5.30 5.49 -6.83
N LEU A 14 -5.84 6.72 -6.74
CA LEU A 14 -5.40 7.70 -5.74
C LEU A 14 -5.64 7.22 -4.31
N ILE A 15 -6.78 6.59 -4.04
CA ILE A 15 -7.07 5.96 -2.73
C ILE A 15 -6.01 4.90 -2.41
N ASN A 16 -5.70 4.00 -3.35
CA ASN A 16 -4.68 2.98 -3.15
C ASN A 16 -3.28 3.59 -2.93
N VAL A 17 -2.94 4.68 -3.61
CA VAL A 17 -1.68 5.42 -3.38
C VAL A 17 -1.64 6.02 -1.97
N ILE A 18 -2.73 6.63 -1.51
CA ILE A 18 -2.83 7.15 -0.13
C ILE A 18 -2.67 6.01 0.88
N LEU A 19 -3.32 4.87 0.65
CA LEU A 19 -3.18 3.69 1.50
C LEU A 19 -1.72 3.20 1.58
N GLN A 20 -0.97 3.20 0.47
CA GLN A 20 0.46 2.86 0.47
C GLN A 20 1.31 3.82 1.30
N ILE A 21 0.99 5.12 1.24
CA ILE A 21 1.68 6.15 2.03
C ILE A 21 1.40 5.94 3.51
N VAL A 22 0.12 5.80 3.89
CA VAL A 22 -0.27 5.59 5.29
C VAL A 22 0.38 4.33 5.84
N ASP A 23 0.32 3.21 5.11
CA ASP A 23 0.97 1.96 5.48
C ASP A 23 2.49 2.13 5.67
N GLY A 24 3.16 2.88 4.78
CA GLY A 24 4.58 3.17 4.91
C GLY A 24 4.92 3.98 6.16
N VAL A 25 4.12 5.00 6.46
CA VAL A 25 4.29 5.81 7.67
C VAL A 25 4.11 4.94 8.92
N MET A 26 3.07 4.10 8.95
CA MET A 26 2.81 3.21 10.07
C MET A 26 3.93 2.18 10.25
N THR A 27 4.33 1.51 9.17
CA THR A 27 5.45 0.55 9.20
C THR A 27 6.71 1.22 9.75
N PHE A 28 7.06 2.42 9.28
CA PHE A 28 8.23 3.13 9.77
C PHE A 28 8.10 3.54 11.24
N ALA A 29 6.94 4.06 11.65
CA ALA A 29 6.68 4.53 13.00
C ALA A 29 6.77 3.43 14.06
N PHE A 30 6.40 2.19 13.72
CA PHE A 30 6.43 1.07 14.65
C PHE A 30 7.71 0.23 14.57
N LEU A 31 8.26 0.00 13.37
CA LEU A 31 9.49 -0.79 13.23
C LEU A 31 10.73 -0.03 13.67
N ARG A 32 10.84 1.28 13.35
CA ARG A 32 12.04 2.06 13.70
C ARG A 32 12.34 2.11 15.20
N PRO A 33 11.36 2.35 16.10
CA PRO A 33 11.60 2.28 17.55
C PRO A 33 11.63 0.85 18.11
N GLY A 34 11.42 -0.19 17.28
CA GLY A 34 11.37 -1.58 17.74
C GLY A 34 10.08 -1.96 18.49
N VAL A 35 8.99 -1.22 18.28
CA VAL A 35 7.68 -1.48 18.92
C VAL A 35 6.97 -2.69 18.29
N ALA A 36 7.29 -3.00 17.04
CA ALA A 36 6.79 -4.17 16.33
C ALA A 36 7.91 -4.84 15.53
N GLU A 37 7.67 -6.09 15.13
CA GLU A 37 8.55 -6.84 14.25
C GLU A 37 7.94 -6.96 12.85
N GLU A 38 8.80 -6.93 11.82
CA GLU A 38 8.39 -7.16 10.44
C GLU A 38 8.18 -8.65 10.19
N LEU A 39 6.95 -9.03 9.83
CA LEU A 39 6.57 -10.43 9.60
C LEU A 39 6.89 -10.90 8.17
N ASN A 40 7.05 -9.97 7.21
CA ASN A 40 7.42 -10.32 5.85
C ASN A 40 8.91 -10.67 5.77
N PRO A 41 9.29 -11.94 5.50
CA PRO A 41 10.70 -12.36 5.51
C PRO A 41 11.56 -11.60 4.50
N LEU A 42 10.98 -11.21 3.35
CA LEU A 42 11.67 -10.45 2.33
C LEU A 42 11.95 -9.02 2.80
N MET A 43 10.94 -8.34 3.38
CA MET A 43 11.15 -7.01 3.95
C MET A 43 12.18 -7.06 5.07
N ARG A 44 12.10 -8.05 5.96
CA ARG A 44 13.05 -8.20 7.06
C ARG A 44 14.49 -8.33 6.57
N ALA A 45 14.74 -9.17 5.57
CA ALA A 45 16.07 -9.31 4.97
C ALA A 45 16.59 -7.98 4.37
N VAL A 46 15.73 -7.22 3.69
CA VAL A 46 16.13 -5.92 3.11
C VAL A 46 16.37 -4.88 4.22
N ILE A 47 15.55 -4.88 5.29
CA ILE A 47 15.75 -4.02 6.46
C ILE A 47 17.08 -4.30 7.14
N GLU A 48 17.48 -5.57 7.27
CA GLU A 48 18.78 -5.97 7.83
C GLU A 48 19.97 -5.40 7.04
N HIS A 49 19.82 -5.26 5.72
CA HIS A 49 20.88 -4.74 4.84
C HIS A 49 20.87 -3.21 4.67
N TYR A 50 19.69 -2.58 4.58
CA TYR A 50 19.53 -1.17 4.19
C TYR A 50 18.90 -0.29 5.27
N GLY A 51 18.45 -0.89 6.38
CA GLY A 51 17.70 -0.21 7.44
C GLY A 51 16.22 0.01 7.08
N VAL A 52 15.43 0.37 8.09
CA VAL A 52 13.96 0.49 7.99
C VAL A 52 13.55 1.58 6.99
N GLY A 53 14.11 2.78 7.10
CA GLY A 53 13.70 3.94 6.28
C GLY A 53 13.86 3.71 4.77
N PRO A 54 15.09 3.44 4.28
CA PRO A 54 15.32 3.17 2.87
C PRO A 54 14.49 2.01 2.33
N THR A 55 14.35 0.93 3.11
CA THR A 55 13.56 -0.25 2.73
C THR A 55 12.08 0.11 2.55
N VAL A 56 11.48 0.79 3.53
CA VAL A 56 10.08 1.23 3.46
C VAL A 56 9.88 2.14 2.24
N CYS A 57 10.74 3.13 2.04
CA CYS A 57 10.65 4.02 0.87
C CYS A 57 10.70 3.24 -0.45
N LEU A 58 11.68 2.35 -0.61
CA LEU A 58 11.86 1.55 -1.82
C LEU A 58 10.62 0.69 -2.12
N VAL A 59 10.12 -0.03 -1.11
CA VAL A 59 8.97 -0.92 -1.26
C VAL A 59 7.69 -0.14 -1.58
N LYS A 60 7.44 0.99 -0.93
CA LYS A 60 6.24 1.80 -1.24
C LYS A 60 6.32 2.46 -2.61
N VAL A 61 7.48 2.98 -3.01
CA VAL A 61 7.68 3.50 -4.37
C VAL A 61 7.44 2.41 -5.41
N PHE A 62 7.96 1.21 -5.18
CA PHE A 62 7.72 0.05 -6.05
C PHE A 62 6.23 -0.30 -6.13
N ALA A 63 5.53 -0.36 -5.00
CA ALA A 63 4.08 -0.62 -4.97
C ALA A 63 3.27 0.46 -5.71
N ILE A 64 3.60 1.75 -5.52
CA ILE A 64 2.96 2.87 -6.23
C ILE A 64 3.25 2.80 -7.75
N ALA A 65 4.46 2.41 -8.15
CA ALA A 65 4.78 2.18 -9.55
C ALA A 65 3.90 1.06 -10.14
N LEU A 66 3.75 -0.06 -9.45
CA LEU A 66 2.86 -1.15 -9.87
C LEU A 66 1.39 -0.71 -9.97
N LEU A 67 0.89 0.06 -9.02
CA LEU A 67 -0.46 0.66 -9.09
C LEU A 67 -0.62 1.57 -10.31
N SER A 68 0.42 2.34 -10.65
CA SER A 68 0.41 3.24 -11.81
C SER A 68 0.33 2.48 -13.13
N LEU A 69 0.83 1.25 -13.20
CA LEU A 69 0.70 0.36 -14.36
C LEU A 69 -0.74 -0.10 -14.62
N VAL A 70 -1.67 0.10 -13.67
CA VAL A 70 -3.11 -0.15 -13.89
C VAL A 70 -3.74 0.96 -14.75
N TRP A 71 -3.16 2.16 -14.80
CA TRP A 71 -3.71 3.28 -15.56
C TRP A 71 -3.83 3.03 -17.08
N PRO A 72 -2.82 2.46 -17.76
CA PRO A 72 -2.98 1.96 -19.13
C PRO A 72 -4.15 0.98 -19.30
N LEU A 73 -4.42 0.15 -18.29
CA LEU A 73 -5.48 -0.87 -18.27
C LEU A 73 -6.87 -0.32 -17.89
N ARG A 74 -7.02 0.99 -17.69
CA ARG A 74 -8.29 1.62 -17.26
C ARG A 74 -9.52 1.31 -18.13
N ARG A 75 -9.30 0.86 -19.38
CA ARG A 75 -10.39 0.46 -20.29
C ARG A 75 -10.89 -0.97 -20.02
N ASN A 76 -10.09 -1.81 -19.38
CA ASN A 76 -10.45 -3.18 -19.00
C ASN A 76 -11.51 -3.17 -17.88
N SER A 77 -12.57 -3.98 -18.02
CA SER A 77 -13.66 -4.12 -17.04
C SER A 77 -13.16 -4.52 -15.67
N LEU A 78 -12.01 -5.20 -15.60
CA LEU A 78 -11.41 -5.68 -14.36
C LEU A 78 -10.61 -4.61 -13.60
N ALA A 79 -10.30 -3.46 -14.19
CA ALA A 79 -9.47 -2.45 -13.54
C ALA A 79 -10.11 -1.87 -12.27
N ALA A 80 -11.39 -1.53 -12.32
CA ALA A 80 -12.12 -1.01 -11.15
C ALA A 80 -12.32 -2.05 -10.03
N PRO A 81 -12.85 -3.27 -10.29
CA PRO A 81 -12.98 -4.27 -9.24
C PRO A 81 -11.62 -4.73 -8.69
N GLY A 82 -10.57 -4.78 -9.52
CA GLY A 82 -9.22 -5.09 -9.07
C GLY A 82 -8.67 -4.04 -8.09
N LEU A 83 -8.79 -2.75 -8.41
CA LEU A 83 -8.38 -1.66 -7.50
C LEU A 83 -9.23 -1.59 -6.22
N LEU A 84 -10.53 -1.91 -6.32
CA LEU A 84 -11.41 -1.97 -5.16
C LEU A 84 -11.03 -3.12 -4.23
N PHE A 85 -10.82 -4.32 -4.79
CA PHE A 85 -10.37 -5.49 -4.03
C PHE A 85 -9.03 -5.24 -3.36
N LEU A 86 -8.07 -4.65 -4.09
CA LEU A 86 -6.76 -4.32 -3.54
C LEU A 86 -6.86 -3.31 -2.39
N GLY A 87 -7.67 -2.27 -2.54
CA GLY A 87 -7.90 -1.28 -1.49
C GLY A 87 -8.56 -1.88 -0.25
N ALA A 88 -9.58 -2.71 -0.43
CA ALA A 88 -10.25 -3.40 0.67
C ALA A 88 -9.30 -4.37 1.41
N PHE A 89 -8.50 -5.13 0.66
CA PHE A 89 -7.47 -6.00 1.21
C PHE A 89 -6.46 -5.20 2.05
N TYR A 90 -6.01 -4.04 1.55
CA TYR A 90 -5.10 -3.17 2.27
C TYR A 90 -5.68 -2.65 3.59
N VAL A 91 -6.94 -2.20 3.58
CA VAL A 91 -7.59 -1.71 4.81
C VAL A 91 -7.71 -2.81 5.85
N VAL A 92 -8.13 -4.02 5.46
CA VAL A 92 -8.40 -5.11 6.41
C VAL A 92 -7.13 -5.79 6.90
N ILE A 93 -6.17 -6.06 6.01
CA ILE A 93 -5.02 -6.89 6.33
C ILE A 93 -3.83 -6.05 6.80
N VAL A 94 -3.67 -4.85 6.25
CA VAL A 94 -2.45 -4.06 6.43
C VAL A 94 -2.65 -2.94 7.44
N LEU A 95 -3.77 -2.23 7.40
CA LEU A 95 -4.05 -1.14 8.35
C LEU A 95 -4.64 -1.61 9.67
N LEU A 96 -5.46 -2.66 9.66
CA LEU A 96 -6.12 -3.16 10.88
C LEU A 96 -5.13 -3.57 11.99
N PRO A 97 -4.02 -4.29 11.71
CA PRO A 97 -3.04 -4.63 12.74
C PRO A 97 -2.44 -3.40 13.44
N TRP A 98 -2.17 -2.34 12.66
CA TRP A 98 -1.65 -1.10 13.21
C TRP A 98 -2.72 -0.31 13.97
N ALA A 99 -3.97 -0.31 13.51
CA ALA A 99 -5.08 0.30 14.23
C ALA A 99 -5.31 -0.36 15.60
N THR A 100 -5.19 -1.69 15.67
CA THR A 100 -5.24 -2.41 16.96
C THR A 100 -4.03 -2.13 17.83
N ALA A 101 -2.83 -1.98 17.26
CA ALA A 101 -1.62 -1.63 18.00
C ALA A 101 -1.64 -0.19 18.55
N LEU A 102 -2.38 0.73 17.92
CA LEU A 102 -2.60 2.10 18.42
C LEU A 102 -3.69 2.19 19.51
N ALA A 103 -4.60 1.22 19.57
CA ALA A 103 -5.75 1.23 20.46
C ALA A 103 -5.50 0.52 21.82
N GLY A 104 -4.36 -0.15 21.96
CA GLY A 104 -3.87 -0.74 23.21
C GLY A 104 -2.82 0.13 23.87
#